data_AF-A0AAN4WUV0-F1
#
_entry.id   AF-A0AAN4WUV0-F1
#
_cell.length_a   1.000
_cell.length_b   1.000
_cell.length_c   1.000
_cell.angle_alpha   90.00
_cell.angle_beta   90.00
_cell.angle_gamma   90.00
#
_symmetry.space_group_name_H-M   'P 1'
#
loop_
_entity.id
_entity.type
_entity.pdbx_description
1 polymer ?
#
loop_
_entity_poly.entity_id
_entity_poly.type
_entity_poly.pdbx_seq_one_letter_code
_entity_poly.pdbx_strand_id
1 'polypeptide(L)'
;MQLDSYLEIFTTMYGWAFANIIGEVITGTGLIIVPFAVILFNAWREAKEQGLESAGVLPLLESVGTKIIVALFVMSLCFATTPITSLSSVNLSYMPSATPQEPNPTLVLRNGGTGSGYDAAMKDASDGTMSTAGNLSQMPAWWFSTMAISSGIKRAVRAGIRSGDRQIRMVEDMARNATIQDPRVLNAIQRFYSECFIPARSRYLAAASGALSPTGQSLVAVDNKEYGPTDVDWIGSQLFRTESGYYADMRSYNPVPDFPVDFSRDIGFVAQSDAARW
;
A
#
# COMPACT_ATOMS: atom_id res chain seq x y z
N MET A 1 3.94 15.68 1.53
CA MET A 1 4.26 14.24 1.37
C MET A 1 3.27 13.45 2.20
N GLN A 2 2.72 12.35 1.68
CA GLN A 2 1.75 11.53 2.43
C GLN A 2 2.46 10.34 3.09
N LEU A 3 2.19 10.12 4.36
CA LEU A 3 2.78 9.06 5.19
C LEU A 3 1.80 7.89 5.35
N ASP A 4 2.21 6.85 6.07
CA ASP A 4 1.46 5.60 6.23
C ASP A 4 0.79 5.44 7.60
N SER A 5 1.20 6.26 8.57
CA SER A 5 0.65 6.26 9.92
C SER A 5 0.77 7.64 10.57
N TYR A 6 -0.09 7.89 11.55
CA TYR A 6 0.04 9.03 12.47
C TYR A 6 1.41 9.05 13.15
N LEU A 7 1.89 7.89 13.59
CA LEU A 7 3.18 7.77 14.27
C LEU A 7 4.34 8.18 13.37
N GLU A 8 4.25 7.92 12.06
CA GLU A 8 5.29 8.28 11.10
C GLU A 8 5.44 9.81 10.97
N ILE A 9 4.36 10.58 11.12
CA ILE A 9 4.41 12.04 11.18
C ILE A 9 5.28 12.49 12.37
N PHE A 10 5.04 11.92 13.54
CA PHE A 10 5.78 12.26 14.76
C PHE A 10 7.25 11.84 14.67
N THR A 11 7.53 10.59 14.31
CA THR A 11 8.90 10.09 14.27
C THR A 11 9.73 10.74 13.18
N THR A 12 9.12 11.13 12.05
CA THR A 12 9.83 11.88 11.00
C THR A 12 10.25 13.25 11.51
N MET A 13 9.37 13.96 12.22
CA MET A 13 9.70 15.29 12.75
C MET A 13 10.82 15.23 13.79
N TYR A 14 10.73 14.34 14.77
CA TYR A 14 11.79 14.18 15.77
C TYR A 14 13.06 13.61 15.19
N GLY A 15 12.98 12.68 14.24
CA GLY A 15 14.13 12.11 13.56
C GLY A 15 14.99 13.19 12.91
N TRP A 16 14.36 14.13 12.19
CA TRP A 16 15.07 15.26 11.59
C TRP A 16 15.50 16.31 12.61
N ALA A 17 14.73 16.53 13.67
CA ALA A 17 15.18 17.39 14.77
C ALA A 17 16.48 16.88 15.40
N PHE A 18 16.56 15.59 15.74
CA PHE A 18 17.79 15.01 16.27
C PHE A 18 18.92 14.99 15.25
N ALA A 19 18.64 14.68 13.98
CA ALA A 19 19.66 14.71 12.93
C ALA A 19 20.29 16.11 12.76
N ASN A 20 19.48 17.16 12.84
CA ASN A 20 19.97 18.54 12.78
C ASN A 20 20.81 18.91 14.01
N ILE A 21 20.41 18.49 15.21
CA ILE A 21 21.23 18.68 16.44
C ILE A 21 22.58 17.97 16.29
N ILE A 22 22.58 16.72 15.81
CA ILE A 22 23.83 15.98 15.57
C ILE A 22 24.68 16.67 14.51
N GLY A 23 24.07 17.17 13.43
CA GLY A 23 24.74 17.94 12.39
C GLY A 23 25.38 19.22 12.91
N GLU A 24 24.69 19.94 13.81
CA GLU A 24 25.22 21.13 14.50
C GLU A 24 26.44 20.76 15.33
N VAL A 25 26.40 19.68 16.11
CA VAL A 25 27.54 19.21 16.92
C VAL A 25 28.71 18.78 16.03
N ILE A 26 28.48 18.03 14.95
CA ILE A 26 29.54 17.60 14.02
C ILE A 26 30.21 18.80 13.35
N THR A 27 29.42 19.81 12.99
CA THR A 27 29.93 21.03 12.36
C THR A 27 30.66 21.90 13.38
N GLY A 28 30.09 22.08 14.58
CA GLY A 28 30.69 22.87 15.67
C GLY A 28 31.99 22.28 16.22
N THR A 29 32.13 20.95 16.21
CA THR A 29 33.38 20.25 16.59
C THR A 29 34.41 20.18 15.47
N GLY A 30 34.05 20.56 14.24
CA GLY A 30 34.93 20.45 13.06
C GLY A 30 35.11 19.02 12.54
N LEU A 31 34.37 18.04 13.08
CA LEU A 31 34.42 16.64 12.63
C LEU A 31 34.01 16.48 11.16
N ILE A 32 33.29 17.46 10.61
CA ILE A 32 32.91 17.51 9.19
C ILE A 32 34.12 17.51 8.23
N ILE A 33 35.32 17.91 8.71
CA ILE A 33 36.56 17.98 7.90
C ILE A 33 37.27 16.62 7.81
N VAL A 34 37.04 15.72 8.77
CA VAL A 34 37.69 14.40 8.85
C VAL A 34 37.62 13.60 7.54
N PRO A 35 36.46 13.42 6.87
CA PRO A 35 36.42 12.68 5.61
C PRO A 35 37.28 13.31 4.50
N PHE A 36 37.38 14.64 4.45
CA PHE A 36 38.25 15.33 3.49
C PHE A 36 39.73 15.11 3.81
N ALA A 37 40.11 15.14 5.10
CA ALA A 37 41.47 14.83 5.53
C ALA A 37 41.86 13.38 5.17
N VAL A 38 40.93 12.42 5.33
CA VAL A 38 41.15 11.03 4.92
C VAL A 38 41.34 10.91 3.40
N ILE A 39 40.56 11.62 2.59
CA ILE A 39 40.74 11.63 1.12
C ILE A 39 42.12 12.19 0.75
N LEU A 40 42.54 13.29 1.37
CA LEU A 40 43.85 13.89 1.13
C LEU A 40 44.99 12.95 1.55
N PHE A 41 44.85 12.28 2.70
CA PHE A 41 45.84 11.32 3.20
C PHE A 41 45.94 10.10 2.29
N ASN A 42 44.81 9.54 1.84
CA ASN A 42 44.78 8.42 0.91
C ASN A 42 45.42 8.80 -0.44
N ALA A 43 45.12 10.00 -0.94
CA ALA A 43 45.75 10.53 -2.14
C ALA A 43 47.27 10.69 -2.01
N TRP A 44 47.73 11.24 -0.89
CA TRP A 44 49.15 11.39 -0.60
C TRP A 44 49.85 10.02 -0.49
N ARG A 45 49.22 9.06 0.19
CA ARG A 45 49.73 7.70 0.33
C ARG A 45 49.83 7.00 -1.04
N GLU A 46 48.79 7.10 -1.86
CA GLU A 46 48.73 6.53 -3.20
C GLU A 46 49.81 7.14 -4.11
N ALA A 47 50.03 8.46 -4.03
CA ALA A 47 51.12 9.14 -4.75
C ALA A 47 52.52 8.68 -4.30
N LYS A 48 52.70 8.27 -3.04
CA LYS A 48 53.97 7.72 -2.54
C LYS A 48 54.18 6.27 -2.96
N GLU A 49 53.13 5.45 -2.94
CA GLU A 49 53.18 4.03 -3.34
C GLU A 49 53.45 3.85 -4.84
N GLN A 50 52.96 4.76 -5.69
CA GLN A 50 53.16 4.72 -7.14
C GLN A 50 54.60 5.06 -7.59
N GLY A 51 55.43 5.62 -6.72
CA GLY A 51 56.84 5.89 -7.01
C GLY A 51 57.09 6.81 -8.23
N LEU A 52 58.34 6.87 -8.71
CA LEU A 52 58.73 7.64 -9.91
C LEU A 52 58.34 6.95 -11.23
N GLU A 53 57.80 5.73 -11.19
CA GLU A 53 57.61 4.89 -12.39
C GLU A 53 56.27 5.10 -13.11
N SER A 54 55.27 5.72 -12.49
CA SER A 54 53.97 5.90 -13.14
C SER A 54 53.44 7.32 -13.01
N ALA A 55 53.34 7.99 -14.17
CA ALA A 55 52.58 9.21 -14.46
C ALA A 55 52.92 10.44 -13.58
N GLY A 56 53.37 11.52 -14.22
CA GLY A 56 53.79 12.75 -13.53
C GLY A 56 52.74 13.38 -12.60
N VAL A 57 53.12 14.48 -11.96
CA VAL A 57 52.31 15.17 -10.93
C VAL A 57 50.91 15.60 -11.42
N LEU A 58 50.74 15.85 -12.72
CA LEU A 58 49.49 16.32 -13.33
C LEU A 58 48.31 15.33 -13.18
N PRO A 59 48.40 14.07 -13.64
CA PRO A 59 47.36 13.05 -13.41
C PRO A 59 46.96 12.84 -11.94
N LEU A 60 47.93 12.91 -11.02
CA LEU A 60 47.66 12.83 -9.59
C LEU A 60 46.83 14.02 -9.12
N LEU A 61 47.17 15.24 -9.54
CA LEU A 61 46.44 16.45 -9.18
C LEU A 61 44.99 16.41 -9.67
N GLU A 62 44.75 15.94 -10.89
CA GLU A 62 43.41 15.78 -11.48
C GLU A 62 42.58 14.70 -10.73
N SER A 63 43.20 13.58 -10.36
CA SER A 63 42.54 12.53 -9.58
C SER A 63 42.14 13.00 -8.18
N VAL A 64 43.00 13.77 -7.51
CA VAL A 64 42.68 14.35 -6.20
C VAL A 64 41.60 15.41 -6.31
N GLY A 65 41.66 16.27 -7.32
CA GLY A 65 40.65 17.29 -7.58
C GLY A 65 39.27 16.68 -7.80
N THR A 66 39.17 15.63 -8.62
CA THR A 66 37.89 14.92 -8.85
C THR A 66 37.37 14.24 -7.58
N LYS A 67 38.22 13.55 -6.80
CA LYS A 67 37.84 12.95 -5.51
C LYS A 67 37.29 13.99 -4.52
N ILE A 68 37.92 15.17 -4.43
CA ILE A 68 37.46 16.27 -3.56
C ILE A 68 36.14 16.86 -4.06
N ILE A 69 35.99 17.11 -5.36
CA ILE A 69 34.75 17.65 -5.94
C ILE A 69 33.59 16.68 -5.70
N VAL A 70 33.78 15.38 -5.92
CA VAL A 70 32.76 14.37 -5.64
C VAL A 70 32.42 14.33 -4.15
N ALA A 71 33.42 14.39 -3.27
CA ALA A 71 33.17 14.43 -1.83
C ALA A 71 32.41 15.69 -1.40
N LEU A 72 32.73 16.87 -1.95
CA LEU A 72 31.99 18.11 -1.71
C LEU A 72 30.54 18.00 -2.21
N PHE A 73 30.34 17.39 -3.38
CA PHE A 73 29.00 17.16 -3.93
C PHE A 73 28.16 16.24 -3.04
N VAL A 74 28.75 15.12 -2.59
CA VAL A 74 28.09 14.18 -1.66
C VAL A 74 27.78 14.87 -0.32
N MET A 75 28.73 15.63 0.23
CA MET A 75 28.51 16.38 1.47
C MET A 75 27.38 17.40 1.32
N SER A 76 27.36 18.14 0.21
CA SER A 76 26.32 19.12 -0.08
C SER A 76 24.93 18.48 -0.23
N LEU A 77 24.80 17.37 -0.96
CA LEU A 77 23.49 16.76 -1.19
C LEU A 77 22.97 15.90 -0.03
N CYS A 78 23.86 15.17 0.64
CA CYS A 78 23.46 14.17 1.64
C CYS A 78 23.49 14.68 3.08
N PHE A 79 24.27 15.74 3.37
CA PHE A 79 24.48 16.21 4.75
C PHE A 79 24.18 17.69 4.94
N ALA A 80 24.41 18.54 3.93
CA ALA A 80 24.07 19.95 4.06
C ALA A 80 22.55 20.15 3.98
N THR A 81 22.00 20.78 5.01
CA THR A 81 20.60 21.18 5.07
C THR A 81 20.40 22.42 4.22
N THR A 82 19.36 22.44 3.39
CA THR A 82 19.00 23.63 2.60
C THR A 82 17.62 24.14 3.01
N PRO A 83 17.40 25.46 2.97
CA PRO A 83 16.09 26.05 3.30
C PRO A 83 15.00 25.68 2.29
N ILE A 84 15.37 25.14 1.14
CA ILE A 84 14.45 24.72 0.08
C ILE A 84 13.69 23.45 0.49
N THR A 85 14.34 22.54 1.23
CA THR A 85 13.80 21.25 1.65
C THR A 85 13.47 21.25 3.14
N SER A 86 12.43 22.00 3.50
CA SER A 86 11.91 22.05 4.88
C SER A 86 10.65 21.19 5.05
N LEU A 87 10.59 20.42 6.14
CA LEU A 87 9.38 19.69 6.56
C LEU A 87 8.23 20.63 6.97
N SER A 88 8.53 21.88 7.34
CA SER A 88 7.53 22.88 7.69
C SER A 88 6.82 23.42 6.44
N SER A 89 7.53 23.52 5.31
CA SER A 89 6.97 23.91 4.02
C SER A 89 6.34 22.73 3.27
N VAL A 90 6.94 21.54 3.40
CA VAL A 90 6.40 20.30 2.82
C VAL A 90 5.46 19.64 3.81
N ASN A 91 4.21 20.12 3.82
CA ASN A 91 3.14 19.60 4.67
C ASN A 91 3.10 18.06 4.66
N LEU A 92 3.36 17.46 5.83
CA LEU A 92 3.24 16.02 6.07
C LEU A 92 1.77 15.71 6.32
N SER A 93 1.22 14.75 5.59
CA SER A 93 -0.18 14.37 5.72
C SER A 93 -0.37 12.87 5.83
N TYR A 94 -1.43 12.46 6.51
CA TYR A 94 -1.87 11.08 6.55
C TYR A 94 -3.39 11.04 6.43
N MET A 95 -3.89 10.09 5.65
CA MET A 95 -5.32 9.81 5.55
C MET A 95 -5.46 8.31 5.75
N PRO A 96 -6.09 7.87 6.85
CA PRO A 96 -6.29 6.46 7.07
C PRO A 96 -7.24 5.90 6.02
N SER A 97 -7.19 4.58 5.84
CA SER A 97 -8.12 3.89 4.96
C SER A 97 -9.51 3.87 5.59
N ALA A 98 -10.55 4.07 4.78
CA ALA A 98 -11.93 3.98 5.27
C ALA A 98 -12.19 2.60 5.87
N THR A 99 -12.82 2.57 7.04
CA THR A 99 -13.23 1.34 7.72
C THR A 99 -14.74 1.34 7.92
N PRO A 100 -15.38 0.20 8.21
CA PRO A 100 -16.82 0.17 8.51
C PRO A 100 -17.22 1.05 9.72
N GLN A 101 -16.27 1.29 10.63
CA GLN A 101 -16.44 2.12 11.83
C GLN A 101 -16.23 3.61 11.55
N GLU A 102 -15.34 3.93 10.59
CA GLU A 102 -15.06 5.30 10.14
C GLU A 102 -15.06 5.33 8.60
N PRO A 103 -16.23 5.51 7.98
CA PRO A 103 -16.37 5.45 6.53
C PRO A 103 -15.85 6.71 5.82
N ASN A 104 -15.68 7.83 6.52
CA ASN A 104 -15.23 9.11 5.96
C ASN A 104 -14.00 9.64 6.72
N PRO A 105 -12.85 8.97 6.63
CA PRO A 105 -11.65 9.39 7.33
C PRO A 105 -11.19 10.78 6.85
N THR A 106 -10.89 11.65 7.80
CA THR A 106 -10.39 13.00 7.52
C THR A 106 -8.89 12.98 7.24
N LEU A 107 -8.45 13.87 6.34
CA LEU A 107 -7.04 14.10 6.09
C LEU A 107 -6.44 14.80 7.32
N VAL A 108 -5.45 14.16 7.95
CA VAL A 108 -4.69 14.76 9.03
C VAL A 108 -3.43 15.39 8.46
N LEU A 109 -3.27 16.68 8.71
CA LEU A 109 -2.08 17.44 8.34
C LEU A 109 -1.29 17.77 9.59
N ARG A 110 0.04 17.74 9.47
CA ARG A 110 0.96 18.19 10.51
C ARG A 110 0.72 19.65 10.91
N ASN A 111 0.40 20.53 9.95
CA ASN A 111 0.08 21.94 10.23
C ASN A 111 -1.40 22.20 10.56
N GLY A 112 -2.26 21.16 10.52
CA GLY A 112 -3.69 21.32 10.70
C GLY A 112 -4.14 21.47 12.15
N GLY A 113 -3.30 21.07 13.10
CA GLY A 113 -3.65 20.98 14.53
C GLY A 113 -4.68 19.88 14.77
N THR A 114 -4.31 18.85 15.54
CA THR A 114 -5.27 17.83 15.98
C THR A 114 -6.00 18.22 17.27
N GLY A 115 -5.57 19.29 17.94
CA GLY A 115 -6.05 19.71 19.25
C GLY A 115 -5.71 18.73 20.38
N SER A 116 -4.86 17.74 20.10
CA SER A 116 -4.50 16.68 21.04
C SER A 116 -3.24 17.04 21.84
N GLY A 117 -3.01 16.32 22.95
CA GLY A 117 -1.76 16.46 23.72
C GLY A 117 -0.49 16.17 22.91
N TYR A 118 -0.63 15.47 21.77
CA TYR A 118 0.48 15.22 20.85
C TYR A 118 0.93 16.47 20.09
N ASP A 119 0.03 17.43 19.85
CA ASP A 119 0.40 18.72 19.24
C ASP A 119 1.31 19.51 20.18
N ALA A 120 1.00 19.50 21.48
CA ALA A 120 1.81 20.13 22.51
C ALA A 120 3.19 19.46 22.65
N ALA A 121 3.25 18.13 22.57
CA ALA A 121 4.51 17.40 22.60
C ALA A 121 5.39 17.73 21.37
N MET A 122 4.81 17.76 20.17
CA MET A 122 5.53 17.98 18.91
C MET A 122 6.01 19.43 18.71
N LYS A 123 5.49 20.37 19.50
CA LYS A 123 5.77 21.81 19.41
C LYS A 123 7.27 22.13 19.44
N ASP A 124 8.04 21.41 20.24
CA ASP A 124 9.47 21.70 20.38
C ASP A 124 10.28 21.31 19.14
N ALA A 125 9.90 20.21 18.50
CA ALA A 125 10.48 19.79 17.23
C ALA A 125 10.00 20.70 16.07
N SER A 126 8.78 21.26 16.16
CA SER A 126 8.23 22.17 15.13
C SER A 126 8.84 23.56 15.15
N ASP A 127 9.01 24.13 16.33
CA ASP A 127 9.41 25.51 16.52
C ASP A 127 10.94 25.65 16.63
N GLY A 128 11.65 24.51 16.70
CA GLY A 128 13.11 24.47 16.75
C GLY A 128 13.69 24.75 18.13
N THR A 129 12.86 24.79 19.17
CA THR A 129 13.27 25.13 20.56
C THR A 129 14.19 24.10 21.20
N MET A 130 14.36 22.91 20.59
CA MET A 130 15.30 21.89 21.06
C MET A 130 16.78 22.20 20.71
N SER A 131 17.06 23.16 19.83
CA SER A 131 18.43 23.57 19.46
C SER A 131 18.63 25.06 19.64
N THR A 132 19.86 25.44 19.99
CA THR A 132 20.33 26.83 20.09
C THR A 132 20.48 27.52 18.73
N ALA A 133 20.70 26.76 17.65
CA ALA A 133 20.85 27.31 16.29
C ALA A 133 19.52 27.63 15.61
N GLY A 134 18.40 27.07 16.10
CA GLY A 134 17.08 27.25 15.53
C GLY A 134 16.88 26.54 14.19
N ASN A 135 15.61 26.31 13.81
CA ASN A 135 15.18 25.61 12.58
C ASN A 135 15.62 24.14 12.44
N LEU A 136 14.97 23.28 13.22
CA LEU A 136 15.12 21.81 13.18
C LEU A 136 14.36 21.10 12.05
N SER A 137 13.72 21.89 11.18
CA SER A 137 12.81 21.38 10.15
C SER A 137 13.49 21.17 8.79
N GLN A 138 14.76 21.54 8.64
CA GLN A 138 15.46 21.40 7.36
C GLN A 138 16.07 20.02 7.19
N MET A 139 16.17 19.59 5.94
CA MET A 139 16.60 18.25 5.56
C MET A 139 17.47 18.32 4.31
N PRO A 140 18.52 17.49 4.17
CA PRO A 140 19.29 17.44 2.93
C PRO A 140 18.43 16.98 1.74
N ALA A 141 18.74 17.52 0.56
CA ALA A 141 17.95 17.29 -0.66
C ALA A 141 17.90 15.81 -1.07
N TRP A 142 18.99 15.07 -0.86
CA TRP A 142 19.03 13.63 -1.10
C TRP A 142 17.99 12.89 -0.26
N TRP A 143 18.00 13.11 1.05
CA TRP A 143 17.08 12.43 1.96
C TRP A 143 15.62 12.80 1.70
N PHE A 144 15.37 14.07 1.35
CA PHE A 144 14.06 14.50 0.85
C PHE A 144 13.58 13.71 -0.34
N SER A 145 14.45 13.54 -1.33
CA SER A 145 14.14 12.78 -2.54
C SER A 145 13.87 11.30 -2.20
N THR A 146 14.70 10.69 -1.35
CA THR A 146 14.50 9.27 -0.95
C THR A 146 13.19 9.05 -0.21
N MET A 147 12.80 9.96 0.70
CA MET A 147 11.53 9.90 1.43
C MET A 147 10.34 10.11 0.49
N ALA A 148 10.42 11.07 -0.42
CA ALA A 148 9.37 11.32 -1.41
C ALA A 148 9.19 10.14 -2.37
N ILE A 149 10.28 9.56 -2.88
CA ILE A 149 10.24 8.39 -3.77
C ILE A 149 9.72 7.17 -3.01
N SER A 150 10.20 6.91 -1.79
CA SER A 150 9.75 5.78 -0.98
C SER A 150 8.25 5.84 -0.68
N SER A 151 7.74 7.01 -0.25
CA SER A 151 6.30 7.18 -0.04
C SER A 151 5.48 7.03 -1.33
N GLY A 152 6.00 7.52 -2.46
CA GLY A 152 5.40 7.32 -3.78
C GLY A 152 5.29 5.84 -4.17
N ILE A 153 6.37 5.07 -4.02
CA ILE A 153 6.42 3.63 -4.31
C ILE A 153 5.46 2.88 -3.39
N LYS A 154 5.51 3.12 -2.06
CA LYS A 154 4.60 2.50 -1.09
C LYS A 154 3.14 2.73 -1.46
N ARG A 155 2.79 3.94 -1.90
CA ARG A 155 1.44 4.27 -2.36
C ARG A 155 1.09 3.55 -3.67
N ALA A 156 1.99 3.54 -4.65
CA ALA A 156 1.78 2.86 -5.92
C ALA A 156 1.52 1.36 -5.72
N VAL A 157 2.29 0.72 -4.83
CA VAL A 157 2.09 -0.68 -4.46
C VAL A 157 0.74 -0.88 -3.77
N ARG A 158 0.38 -0.06 -2.77
CA ARG A 158 -0.94 -0.17 -2.12
C ARG A 158 -2.11 0.06 -3.07
N ALA A 159 -1.99 1.03 -3.98
CA ALA A 159 -2.98 1.26 -5.02
C ALA A 159 -3.08 0.06 -5.97
N GLY A 160 -1.95 -0.51 -6.39
CA GLY A 160 -1.90 -1.72 -7.21
C GLY A 160 -2.53 -2.94 -6.53
N ILE A 161 -2.27 -3.16 -5.24
CA ILE A 161 -2.88 -4.25 -4.47
C ILE A 161 -4.40 -4.06 -4.34
N ARG A 162 -4.88 -2.84 -4.08
CA ARG A 162 -6.32 -2.53 -4.04
C ARG A 162 -7.00 -2.79 -5.39
N SER A 163 -6.32 -2.57 -6.50
CA SER A 163 -6.82 -2.98 -7.82
C SER A 163 -6.98 -4.50 -7.97
N GLY A 164 -6.36 -5.28 -7.08
CA GLY A 164 -6.52 -6.73 -6.95
C GLY A 164 -7.65 -7.19 -6.01
N ASP A 165 -8.49 -6.27 -5.48
CA ASP A 165 -9.57 -6.58 -4.51
C ASP A 165 -10.48 -7.74 -4.94
N ARG A 166 -10.70 -7.93 -6.25
CA ARG A 166 -11.43 -9.07 -6.82
C ARG A 166 -10.88 -10.43 -6.37
N GLN A 167 -9.56 -10.55 -6.27
CA GLN A 167 -8.91 -11.80 -5.88
C GLN A 167 -8.92 -12.03 -4.37
N ILE A 168 -8.91 -10.96 -3.57
CA ILE A 168 -8.89 -11.07 -2.10
C ILE A 168 -10.21 -11.63 -1.58
N ARG A 169 -11.36 -11.19 -2.13
CA ARG A 169 -12.67 -11.75 -1.74
C ARG A 169 -12.80 -13.24 -2.06
N MET A 170 -12.27 -13.68 -3.21
CA MET A 170 -12.24 -15.09 -3.57
C MET A 170 -11.38 -15.91 -2.59
N VAL A 171 -10.22 -15.38 -2.19
CA VAL A 171 -9.35 -16.04 -1.19
C VAL A 171 -9.99 -16.07 0.19
N GLU A 172 -10.69 -15.00 0.59
CA GLU A 172 -11.45 -14.97 1.84
C GLU A 172 -12.56 -16.03 1.86
N ASP A 173 -13.32 -16.17 0.77
CA ASP A 173 -14.38 -17.17 0.67
C ASP A 173 -13.82 -18.59 0.75
N MET A 174 -12.69 -18.86 0.06
CA MET A 174 -11.97 -20.13 0.16
C MET A 174 -11.51 -20.42 1.60
N ALA A 175 -10.95 -19.41 2.28
CA ALA A 175 -10.50 -19.55 3.66
C ALA A 175 -11.67 -19.80 4.63
N ARG A 176 -12.79 -19.07 4.48
CA ARG A 176 -14.00 -19.26 5.28
C ARG A 176 -14.59 -20.66 5.08
N ASN A 177 -14.67 -21.12 3.84
CA ASN A 177 -15.17 -22.46 3.54
C ASN A 177 -14.27 -23.57 4.15
N ALA A 178 -12.96 -23.35 4.20
CA ALA A 178 -12.02 -24.28 4.84
C ALA A 178 -12.15 -24.35 6.37
N THR A 179 -12.76 -23.34 7.02
CA THR A 179 -12.98 -23.33 8.48
C THR A 179 -14.26 -24.03 8.94
N ILE A 180 -15.10 -24.52 8.00
CA ILE A 180 -16.38 -25.17 8.33
C ILE A 180 -16.13 -26.55 8.91
N GLN A 181 -16.58 -26.78 10.16
CA GLN A 181 -16.36 -28.05 10.87
C GLN A 181 -17.40 -29.12 10.56
N ASP A 182 -18.63 -28.75 10.20
CA ASP A 182 -19.70 -29.72 9.91
C ASP A 182 -19.57 -30.28 8.48
N PRO A 183 -19.35 -31.61 8.33
CA PRO A 183 -19.19 -32.23 7.01
C PRO A 183 -20.47 -32.19 6.16
N ARG A 184 -21.67 -32.10 6.77
CA ARG A 184 -22.94 -31.99 6.03
C ARG A 184 -23.05 -30.64 5.35
N VAL A 185 -22.72 -29.58 6.09
CA VAL A 185 -22.72 -28.21 5.57
C VAL A 185 -21.65 -28.04 4.50
N LEU A 186 -20.45 -28.60 4.73
CA LEU A 186 -19.39 -28.57 3.74
C LEU A 186 -19.81 -29.26 2.42
N ASN A 187 -20.45 -30.42 2.50
CA ASN A 187 -20.94 -31.13 1.31
C ASN A 187 -22.01 -30.31 0.56
N ALA A 188 -22.96 -29.71 1.29
CA ALA A 188 -23.99 -28.85 0.71
C ALA A 188 -23.39 -27.62 0.00
N ILE A 189 -22.38 -26.98 0.60
CA ILE A 189 -21.69 -25.83 0.01
C ILE A 189 -20.90 -26.24 -1.24
N GLN A 190 -20.15 -27.34 -1.18
CA GLN A 190 -19.41 -27.84 -2.35
C GLN A 190 -20.33 -28.17 -3.51
N ARG A 191 -21.50 -28.76 -3.21
CA ARG A 191 -22.51 -29.08 -4.21
C ARG A 191 -23.15 -27.82 -4.80
N PHE A 192 -23.49 -26.83 -3.98
CA PHE A 192 -23.96 -25.53 -4.49
C PHE A 192 -22.90 -24.84 -5.36
N TYR A 193 -21.63 -24.92 -4.96
CA TYR A 193 -20.51 -24.32 -5.68
C TYR A 193 -20.38 -24.90 -7.09
N SER A 194 -20.44 -26.23 -7.23
CA SER A 194 -20.31 -26.90 -8.53
C SER A 194 -21.56 -26.81 -9.40
N GLU A 195 -22.76 -26.93 -8.82
CA GLU A 195 -24.02 -27.03 -9.57
C GLU A 195 -24.60 -25.65 -9.93
N CYS A 196 -24.41 -24.63 -9.08
CA CYS A 196 -25.03 -23.30 -9.27
C CYS A 196 -24.01 -22.18 -9.48
N PHE A 197 -22.99 -22.04 -8.61
CA PHE A 197 -22.08 -20.90 -8.66
C PHE A 197 -21.13 -20.90 -9.86
N ILE A 198 -20.44 -22.02 -10.13
CA ILE A 198 -19.52 -22.12 -11.29
C ILE A 198 -20.27 -21.85 -12.61
N PRO A 199 -21.44 -22.47 -12.89
CA PRO A 199 -22.20 -22.19 -14.10
C PRO A 199 -22.69 -20.74 -14.16
N ALA A 200 -23.18 -20.16 -13.06
CA ALA A 200 -23.59 -18.76 -12.98
C ALA A 200 -22.46 -17.81 -13.36
N ARG A 201 -21.30 -17.99 -12.74
CA ARG A 201 -20.12 -17.17 -13.03
C ARG A 201 -19.64 -17.33 -14.47
N SER A 202 -19.62 -18.55 -15.00
CA SER A 202 -19.26 -18.78 -16.41
C SER A 202 -20.21 -18.09 -17.38
N ARG A 203 -21.52 -18.10 -17.09
CA ARG A 203 -22.53 -17.40 -17.90
C ARG A 203 -22.34 -15.89 -17.83
N TYR A 204 -22.09 -15.35 -16.64
CA TYR A 204 -21.81 -13.94 -16.46
C TYR A 204 -20.55 -13.49 -17.22
N LEU A 205 -19.48 -14.28 -17.20
CA LEU A 205 -18.25 -13.99 -17.95
C LEU A 205 -18.41 -14.16 -19.47
N ALA A 206 -19.30 -15.05 -19.91
CA ALA A 206 -19.63 -15.24 -21.32
C ALA A 206 -20.65 -14.22 -21.83
N ALA A 207 -21.43 -13.60 -20.95
CA ALA A 207 -22.44 -12.61 -21.30
C ALA A 207 -21.77 -11.31 -21.78
N ALA A 208 -22.21 -10.79 -22.93
CA ALA A 208 -21.73 -9.52 -23.45
C ALA A 208 -22.16 -8.36 -22.54
N SER A 209 -21.35 -7.29 -22.49
CA SER A 209 -21.63 -6.06 -21.76
C SER A 209 -22.93 -5.41 -22.26
N GLY A 210 -24.03 -5.68 -21.55
CA GLY A 210 -25.39 -5.24 -21.92
C GLY A 210 -26.48 -6.29 -21.75
N ALA A 211 -26.14 -7.55 -21.46
CA ALA A 211 -27.11 -8.62 -21.21
C ALA A 211 -27.78 -8.57 -19.83
N LEU A 212 -27.31 -7.71 -18.93
CA LEU A 212 -27.87 -7.55 -17.58
C LEU A 212 -29.00 -6.54 -17.58
N SER A 213 -30.00 -6.79 -16.74
CA SER A 213 -31.05 -5.81 -16.41
C SER A 213 -30.46 -4.51 -15.85
N PRO A 214 -31.19 -3.37 -15.92
CA PRO A 214 -30.76 -2.12 -15.31
C PRO A 214 -30.48 -2.23 -13.80
N THR A 215 -31.22 -3.10 -13.12
CA THR A 215 -31.02 -3.44 -11.70
C THR A 215 -29.76 -4.27 -11.47
N GLY A 216 -29.44 -5.22 -12.35
CA GLY A 216 -28.19 -5.97 -12.28
C GLY A 216 -26.97 -5.09 -12.56
N GLN A 217 -27.10 -4.14 -13.50
CA GLN A 217 -26.02 -3.18 -13.81
C GLN A 217 -25.73 -2.23 -12.64
N SER A 218 -26.75 -1.82 -11.87
CA SER A 218 -26.56 -0.95 -10.70
C SER A 218 -25.96 -1.67 -9.48
N LEU A 219 -26.16 -2.99 -9.36
CA LEU A 219 -25.53 -3.81 -8.33
C LEU A 219 -24.01 -3.95 -8.54
N VAL A 220 -23.59 -4.13 -9.79
CA VAL A 220 -22.18 -4.33 -10.18
C VAL A 220 -21.48 -3.00 -10.51
N ALA A 221 -22.19 -1.88 -10.43
CA ALA A 221 -21.64 -0.56 -10.67
C ALA A 221 -20.46 -0.26 -9.74
N VAL A 222 -19.44 0.41 -10.26
CA VAL A 222 -18.24 0.81 -9.50
C VAL A 222 -18.59 1.73 -8.33
N ASP A 223 -19.68 2.50 -8.47
CA ASP A 223 -20.14 3.46 -7.46
C ASP A 223 -20.94 2.78 -6.32
N ASN A 224 -21.33 1.51 -6.48
CA ASN A 224 -22.07 0.79 -5.45
C ASN A 224 -21.11 0.31 -4.34
N LYS A 225 -21.17 0.97 -3.19
CA LYS A 225 -20.31 0.67 -2.03
C LYS A 225 -20.66 -0.65 -1.33
N GLU A 226 -21.88 -1.15 -1.48
CA GLU A 226 -22.36 -2.33 -0.74
C GLU A 226 -21.97 -3.63 -1.45
N TYR A 227 -22.17 -3.72 -2.76
CA TYR A 227 -21.91 -4.92 -3.57
C TYR A 227 -20.71 -4.71 -4.49
N GLY A 228 -20.87 -3.76 -5.41
CA GLY A 228 -19.84 -3.31 -6.31
C GLY A 228 -19.44 -4.35 -7.38
N PRO A 229 -18.39 -4.08 -8.15
CA PRO A 229 -17.97 -4.89 -9.28
C PRO A 229 -17.37 -6.25 -8.91
N THR A 230 -17.23 -6.53 -7.61
CA THR A 230 -16.69 -7.77 -7.03
C THR A 230 -17.78 -8.66 -6.43
N ASP A 231 -19.06 -8.25 -6.50
CA ASP A 231 -20.17 -9.05 -5.99
C ASP A 231 -20.30 -10.41 -6.67
N VAL A 232 -19.80 -10.55 -7.90
CA VAL A 232 -19.86 -11.81 -8.67
C VAL A 232 -18.80 -12.84 -8.28
N ASP A 233 -17.86 -12.50 -7.38
CA ASP A 233 -16.70 -13.33 -7.04
C ASP A 233 -16.93 -14.26 -5.82
N TRP A 234 -18.16 -14.32 -5.29
CA TRP A 234 -18.51 -15.15 -4.12
C TRP A 234 -19.87 -15.84 -4.28
N ILE A 235 -20.07 -16.93 -3.55
CA ILE A 235 -21.28 -17.77 -3.66
C ILE A 235 -22.59 -17.04 -3.34
N GLY A 236 -22.54 -16.00 -2.50
CA GLY A 236 -23.72 -15.26 -2.06
C GLY A 236 -24.07 -14.02 -2.88
N SER A 237 -23.44 -13.84 -4.06
CA SER A 237 -23.67 -12.70 -4.97
C SER A 237 -25.13 -12.27 -5.02
N GLN A 238 -25.40 -10.99 -4.76
CA GLN A 238 -26.74 -10.45 -4.94
C GLN A 238 -27.13 -10.42 -6.41
N LEU A 239 -26.19 -10.11 -7.31
CA LEU A 239 -26.45 -10.15 -8.74
C LEU A 239 -27.02 -11.52 -9.14
N PHE A 240 -26.36 -12.62 -8.78
CA PHE A 240 -26.81 -13.97 -9.15
C PHE A 240 -28.16 -14.34 -8.53
N ARG A 241 -28.54 -13.73 -7.39
CA ARG A 241 -29.82 -13.97 -6.71
C ARG A 241 -30.97 -13.16 -7.32
N THR A 242 -30.72 -11.95 -7.79
CA THR A 242 -31.75 -11.02 -8.27
C THR A 242 -31.94 -11.05 -9.78
N GLU A 243 -30.87 -11.32 -10.53
CA GLU A 243 -30.89 -11.32 -11.99
C GLU A 243 -31.49 -12.62 -12.53
N SER A 244 -32.42 -12.51 -13.48
CA SER A 244 -32.96 -13.68 -14.18
C SER A 244 -31.89 -14.35 -15.04
N GLY A 245 -31.94 -15.67 -15.14
CA GLY A 245 -30.97 -16.52 -15.85
C GLY A 245 -29.85 -17.08 -14.97
N TYR A 246 -29.80 -16.68 -13.69
CA TYR A 246 -28.81 -17.12 -12.70
C TYR A 246 -29.46 -18.01 -11.63
N TYR A 247 -29.30 -17.74 -10.32
CA TYR A 247 -29.73 -18.65 -9.26
C TYR A 247 -31.24 -18.91 -9.22
N ALA A 248 -32.05 -17.96 -9.69
CA ALA A 248 -33.50 -18.15 -9.78
C ALA A 248 -33.89 -19.24 -10.79
N ASP A 249 -33.10 -19.40 -11.86
CA ASP A 249 -33.41 -20.29 -12.98
C ASP A 249 -32.51 -21.54 -13.05
N MET A 250 -31.39 -21.54 -12.32
CA MET A 250 -30.49 -22.68 -12.18
C MET A 250 -31.05 -23.72 -11.22
N ARG A 251 -30.75 -24.99 -11.49
CA ARG A 251 -31.30 -26.13 -10.74
C ARG A 251 -30.19 -27.09 -10.37
N SER A 252 -30.34 -27.72 -9.22
CA SER A 252 -29.48 -28.83 -8.80
C SER A 252 -29.68 -30.03 -9.71
N TYR A 253 -28.60 -30.78 -9.98
CA TYR A 253 -28.71 -32.00 -10.80
C TYR A 253 -29.33 -33.17 -10.04
N ASN A 254 -29.15 -33.18 -8.72
CA ASN A 254 -29.69 -34.19 -7.83
C ASN A 254 -30.80 -33.59 -6.94
N PRO A 255 -31.63 -34.41 -6.27
CA PRO A 255 -32.52 -33.92 -5.23
C PRO A 255 -31.71 -33.36 -4.05
N VAL A 256 -32.19 -32.27 -3.44
CA VAL A 256 -31.63 -31.71 -2.21
C VAL A 256 -32.53 -32.16 -1.06
N PRO A 257 -31.99 -32.81 -0.01
CA PRO A 257 -32.77 -33.19 1.16
C PRO A 257 -33.52 -31.98 1.75
N ASP A 258 -34.74 -32.20 2.23
CA ASP A 258 -35.60 -31.19 2.86
C ASP A 258 -36.12 -30.05 1.95
N PHE A 259 -35.86 -30.11 0.64
CA PHE A 259 -36.49 -29.21 -0.35
C PHE A 259 -37.72 -29.88 -0.98
N PRO A 260 -38.89 -29.20 -1.01
CA PRO A 260 -40.09 -29.77 -1.61
C PRO A 260 -39.93 -29.89 -3.13
N VAL A 261 -40.29 -31.06 -3.67
CA VAL A 261 -40.37 -31.31 -5.11
C VAL A 261 -41.61 -30.64 -5.66
N ASP A 262 -41.45 -29.84 -6.70
CA ASP A 262 -42.57 -29.23 -7.42
C ASP A 262 -42.84 -30.04 -8.69
N PHE A 263 -43.90 -30.84 -8.64
CA PHE A 263 -44.28 -31.74 -9.74
C PHE A 263 -44.63 -31.00 -11.05
N SER A 264 -44.99 -29.72 -10.99
CA SER A 264 -45.25 -28.92 -12.20
C SER A 264 -43.96 -28.45 -12.88
N ARG A 265 -42.86 -28.34 -12.11
CA ARG A 265 -41.56 -27.81 -12.54
C ARG A 265 -40.51 -28.91 -12.80
N ASP A 266 -40.57 -30.00 -12.04
CA ASP A 266 -39.52 -31.03 -11.93
C ASP A 266 -39.84 -32.34 -12.71
N ILE A 267 -40.87 -32.29 -13.57
CA ILE A 267 -41.38 -33.38 -14.42
C ILE A 267 -40.28 -34.17 -15.18
N GLY A 268 -39.20 -33.50 -15.61
CA GLY A 268 -38.08 -34.13 -16.33
C GLY A 268 -37.15 -35.01 -15.47
N PHE A 269 -37.19 -34.86 -14.14
CA PHE A 269 -36.35 -35.62 -13.20
C PHE A 269 -37.13 -36.74 -12.48
N VAL A 270 -38.45 -36.60 -12.37
CA VAL A 270 -39.34 -37.62 -11.79
C VAL A 270 -39.46 -38.84 -12.72
N ALA A 271 -39.52 -38.63 -14.04
CA ALA A 271 -39.64 -39.71 -15.02
C ALA A 271 -38.42 -40.66 -15.11
N GLN A 272 -37.27 -40.30 -14.51
CA GLN A 272 -36.07 -41.16 -14.46
C GLN A 272 -35.85 -41.82 -13.09
N SER A 273 -36.55 -41.41 -12.03
CA SER A 273 -36.31 -41.91 -10.66
C SER A 273 -37.33 -42.95 -10.17
N ASP A 274 -38.36 -43.26 -10.96
CA ASP A 274 -39.34 -44.32 -10.67
C ASP A 274 -38.83 -45.75 -10.97
N ALA A 275 -37.66 -46.11 -10.42
CA ALA A 275 -37.25 -47.52 -10.35
C ALA A 275 -36.47 -47.92 -9.09
N ALA A 276 -36.00 -47.02 -8.23
CA ALA A 276 -35.39 -47.44 -6.97
C ALA A 276 -35.26 -46.32 -5.92
N ARG A 277 -35.95 -46.55 -4.79
CA ARG A 277 -35.68 -46.01 -3.43
C ARG A 277 -36.18 -44.60 -3.13
N TRP A 278 -37.43 -44.58 -2.67
CA TRP A 278 -37.80 -43.83 -1.46
C TRP A 278 -37.43 -44.65 -0.22
#